data_AF-A0A0W0TXQ9-F1
#
_entry.id   AF-A0A0W0TXQ9-F1
#
_cell.length_a   1.000
_cell.length_b   1.000
_cell.length_c   1.000
_cell.angle_alpha   90.00
_cell.angle_beta   90.00
_cell.angle_gamma   90.00
#
_symmetry.space_group_name_H-M   'P 1'
#
loop_
_entity.id
_entity.type
_entity.pdbx_description
1 polymer ?
#
loop_
_entity_poly.entity_id
_entity_poly.type
_entity_poly.pdbx_seq_one_letter_code
_entity_poly.pdbx_strand_id
1 'polypeptide(L)'
;MTDATEDNGSAIEHALGDRLFEGGNVGILDDITMDLTVEIGRAKIKISDLLNLKKGAIIELNQGSDEPLNIYANDKPIARGHIISAGGKYCVRIV
;
A
#
# COMPACT_ATOMS: atom_id res chain seq x y z
N MET A 1 40.93 0.44 20.78
CA MET A 1 40.05 -0.67 20.39
C MET A 1 38.63 -0.16 20.58
N THR A 2 38.09 0.63 19.64
CA THR A 2 37.04 0.20 18.67
C THR A 2 35.89 -0.50 19.39
N ASP A 3 34.65 -0.01 19.38
CA ASP A 3 33.89 0.47 18.22
C ASP A 3 32.60 1.16 18.73
N ALA A 4 32.25 2.30 18.16
CA ALA A 4 30.91 2.90 18.24
C ALA A 4 30.78 3.86 17.06
N THR A 5 30.85 3.28 15.88
CA THR A 5 30.51 3.93 14.62
C THR A 5 28.98 4.03 14.48
N GLU A 6 28.53 5.29 14.36
CA GLU A 6 27.48 5.74 13.42
C GLU A 6 26.07 5.13 13.51
N ASP A 7 25.21 5.73 14.33
CA ASP A 7 23.74 5.72 14.18
C ASP A 7 23.22 7.10 13.73
N ASN A 8 23.89 7.72 12.75
CA ASN A 8 23.55 9.06 12.25
C ASN A 8 22.56 9.03 11.06
N GLY A 9 21.99 7.87 10.72
CA GLY A 9 21.06 7.72 9.59
C GLY A 9 19.57 7.84 9.94
N SER A 10 19.20 7.57 11.20
CA SER A 10 17.79 7.48 11.63
C SER A 10 17.13 8.83 11.91
N ALA A 11 17.89 9.82 12.40
CA ALA A 11 17.35 11.10 12.85
C ALA A 11 16.95 12.07 11.72
N ILE A 12 17.50 11.91 10.51
CA ILE A 12 17.31 12.85 9.40
C ILE A 12 15.96 12.62 8.69
N GLU A 13 15.47 11.37 8.62
CA GLU A 13 14.20 11.06 7.97
C GLU A 13 12.97 11.51 8.79
N HIS A 14 13.07 11.49 10.13
CA HIS A 14 11.99 11.96 11.00
C HIS A 14 11.81 13.49 10.97
N ALA A 15 12.88 14.26 10.77
CA ALA A 15 12.83 15.71 10.84
C ALA A 15 12.19 16.39 9.62
N LEU A 16 12.17 15.73 8.45
CA LEU A 16 11.56 16.30 7.24
C LEU A 16 10.03 16.20 7.26
N GLY A 17 9.51 15.09 7.82
CA GLY A 17 8.07 14.89 8.00
C GLY A 17 7.49 15.94 8.94
N ASP A 18 8.04 16.06 10.14
CA ASP A 18 7.48 16.94 11.18
C ASP A 18 7.49 18.43 10.78
N ARG A 19 8.49 18.89 10.02
CA ARG A 19 8.62 20.29 9.58
C ARG A 19 7.66 20.71 8.46
N LEU A 20 7.07 19.78 7.72
CA LEU A 20 5.98 20.10 6.77
C LEU A 20 4.65 20.33 7.49
N PHE A 21 4.48 19.76 8.69
CA PHE A 21 3.24 19.80 9.46
C PHE A 21 3.26 20.86 10.57
N GLU A 22 4.42 21.27 11.07
CA GLU A 22 4.58 22.41 12.00
C GLU A 22 4.55 23.76 11.26
N GLY A 23 3.36 24.20 10.85
CA GLY A 23 3.20 25.57 10.36
C GLY A 23 2.12 25.75 9.29
N GLY A 24 0.87 25.41 9.61
CA GLY A 24 -0.29 26.10 9.06
C GLY A 24 -0.42 26.15 7.54
N ASN A 25 0.02 25.13 6.81
CA ASN A 25 -0.23 25.06 5.37
C ASN A 25 -0.67 23.68 4.88
N VAL A 26 -1.48 22.99 5.70
CA VAL A 26 -2.27 21.82 5.27
C VAL A 26 -3.11 22.15 4.04
N GLY A 27 -3.52 23.42 3.86
CA GLY A 27 -4.29 23.87 2.71
C GLY A 27 -3.61 23.68 1.35
N ILE A 28 -2.28 23.58 1.28
CA ILE A 28 -1.59 23.24 0.02
C ILE A 28 -1.75 21.74 -0.31
N LEU A 29 -1.90 20.88 0.69
CA LEU A 29 -2.06 19.44 0.50
C LEU A 29 -3.49 19.07 0.05
N ASP A 30 -4.47 19.95 0.29
CA ASP A 30 -5.88 19.69 -0.04
C ASP A 30 -6.14 19.50 -1.55
N ASP A 31 -5.33 20.13 -2.41
CA ASP A 31 -5.46 20.06 -3.87
C ASP A 31 -4.59 18.95 -4.50
N ILE A 32 -3.85 18.17 -3.71
CA ILE A 32 -2.96 17.12 -4.21
C ILE A 32 -3.73 15.82 -4.43
N THR A 33 -3.79 15.36 -5.67
CA THR A 33 -4.33 14.05 -6.02
C THR A 33 -3.27 12.96 -5.91
N MET A 34 -3.65 11.79 -5.39
CA MET A 34 -2.79 10.61 -5.31
C MET A 34 -3.51 9.38 -5.85
N ASP A 35 -2.73 8.45 -6.43
CA ASP A 35 -3.27 7.17 -6.88
C ASP A 35 -3.44 6.22 -5.69
N LEU A 36 -4.66 5.69 -5.58
CA LEU A 36 -5.02 4.70 -4.58
C LEU A 36 -5.15 3.32 -5.23
N THR A 37 -4.35 2.37 -4.78
CA THR A 37 -4.42 0.98 -5.22
C THR A 37 -5.00 0.12 -4.10
N VAL A 38 -6.05 -0.63 -4.43
CA VAL A 38 -6.62 -1.64 -3.53
C VAL A 38 -6.30 -3.01 -4.10
N GLU A 39 -5.59 -3.82 -3.33
CA GLU A 39 -5.19 -5.16 -3.75
C GLU A 39 -6.10 -6.22 -3.14
N ILE A 40 -6.70 -7.04 -4.01
CA ILE A 40 -7.40 -8.26 -3.59
C ILE A 40 -6.43 -9.27 -2.99
N GLY A 41 -5.22 -9.39 -3.57
CA GLY A 41 -4.17 -10.28 -3.10
C GLY A 41 -3.03 -10.39 -4.11
N ARG A 42 -1.94 -11.04 -3.71
CA ARG A 42 -0.74 -11.27 -4.52
C ARG A 42 -0.50 -12.77 -4.70
N ALA A 43 0.14 -13.16 -5.79
CA ALA A 43 0.61 -14.52 -6.01
C ALA A 43 2.07 -14.51 -6.46
N LYS A 44 2.82 -15.55 -6.07
CA LYS A 44 4.15 -15.85 -6.63
C LYS A 44 4.03 -17.10 -7.47
N ILE A 45 4.28 -16.99 -8.76
CA ILE A 45 4.23 -18.12 -9.70
C ILE A 45 5.58 -18.26 -10.41
N LYS A 46 5.91 -19.47 -10.88
CA LYS A 46 7.12 -19.67 -11.69
C LYS A 46 6.93 -19.06 -13.07
N ILE A 47 8.03 -18.64 -13.69
CA ILE A 47 8.01 -18.12 -15.06
C ILE A 47 7.42 -19.14 -16.06
N SER A 48 7.69 -20.43 -15.83
CA SER A 48 7.11 -21.52 -16.62
C SER A 48 5.59 -21.55 -16.55
N ASP A 49 5.01 -21.27 -15.37
CA ASP A 49 3.57 -21.35 -15.15
C ASP A 49 2.89 -20.11 -15.74
N LEU A 50 3.53 -18.94 -15.61
CA LEU A 50 3.10 -17.69 -16.25
C LEU A 50 2.98 -17.84 -17.77
N LEU A 51 4.01 -18.39 -18.41
CA LEU A 51 4.02 -18.61 -19.87
C LEU A 51 2.98 -19.65 -20.32
N ASN A 52 2.53 -20.52 -19.42
CA ASN A 52 1.51 -21.53 -19.68
C ASN A 52 0.09 -21.09 -19.30
N LEU A 53 -0.11 -19.84 -18.83
CA LEU A 53 -1.44 -19.33 -18.54
C LEU A 53 -2.29 -19.29 -19.81
N LYS A 54 -3.49 -19.83 -19.69
CA LYS A 54 -4.48 -19.90 -20.77
C LYS A 54 -5.83 -19.42 -20.24
N LYS A 55 -6.75 -19.12 -21.16
CA LYS A 55 -8.13 -18.81 -20.80
C LYS A 55 -8.69 -19.90 -19.88
N GLY A 56 -9.18 -19.50 -18.72
CA GLY A 56 -9.74 -20.40 -17.70
C GLY A 56 -8.74 -20.89 -16.64
N ALA A 57 -7.48 -20.47 -16.67
CA ALA A 57 -6.54 -20.73 -15.59
C ALA A 57 -7.00 -20.05 -14.28
N ILE A 58 -6.82 -20.76 -13.15
CA ILE A 58 -7.13 -20.28 -11.81
C ILE A 58 -5.81 -20.04 -11.08
N ILE A 59 -5.65 -18.86 -10.48
CA ILE A 59 -4.48 -18.49 -9.69
C ILE A 59 -4.95 -18.24 -8.27
N GLU A 60 -4.37 -18.99 -7.33
CA GLU A 60 -4.59 -18.77 -5.91
C GLU A 60 -3.77 -17.57 -5.43
N LEU A 61 -4.40 -16.69 -4.66
CA LEU A 61 -3.77 -15.51 -4.07
C LEU A 61 -3.42 -15.79 -2.60
N ASN A 62 -2.49 -15.01 -2.05
CA ASN A 62 -2.06 -15.14 -0.66
C ASN A 62 -3.04 -14.56 0.38
N GLN A 63 -4.14 -13.95 -0.06
CA GLN A 63 -5.10 -13.25 0.79
C GLN A 63 -6.36 -14.11 0.98
N GLY A 64 -6.76 -14.33 2.23
CA GLY A 64 -8.01 -15.05 2.55
C GLY A 64 -9.24 -14.21 2.21
N SER A 65 -10.37 -14.87 1.89
CA SER A 65 -11.64 -14.19 1.55
C SER A 65 -12.21 -13.35 2.69
N ASP A 66 -11.89 -13.73 3.93
CA ASP A 66 -12.38 -13.07 5.14
C ASP A 66 -11.39 -12.01 5.67
N GLU A 67 -10.21 -11.92 5.07
CA GLU A 67 -9.20 -10.96 5.48
C GLU A 67 -9.42 -9.60 4.78
N PRO A 68 -9.12 -8.47 5.47
CA PRO A 68 -9.26 -7.17 4.84
C PRO A 68 -8.20 -6.96 3.76
N LEU A 69 -8.59 -6.29 2.68
CA LEU A 69 -7.74 -5.94 1.53
C LEU A 69 -6.69 -4.90 1.91
N ASN A 70 -5.53 -4.97 1.26
CA ASN A 70 -4.48 -3.97 1.44
C ASN A 70 -4.74 -2.75 0.55
N ILE A 71 -4.53 -1.56 1.12
CA ILE A 71 -4.75 -0.28 0.44
C ILE A 71 -3.44 0.50 0.44
N TYR A 72 -3.03 0.93 -0.73
CA TYR A 72 -1.78 1.62 -0.98
C TYR A 72 -2.04 3.01 -1.56
N ALA A 73 -1.27 4.00 -1.13
CA ALA A 73 -1.15 5.29 -1.80
C ALA A 73 0.26 5.38 -2.38
N ASN A 74 0.38 5.52 -3.70
CA ASN A 74 1.68 5.51 -4.40
C ASN A 74 2.60 4.36 -3.92
N ASP A 75 2.10 3.13 -3.95
CA ASP A 75 2.78 1.89 -3.52
C ASP A 75 3.12 1.78 -2.02
N LYS A 76 2.83 2.80 -1.20
CA LYS A 76 3.02 2.73 0.25
C LYS A 76 1.74 2.23 0.93
N PRO A 77 1.81 1.18 1.77
CA PRO A 77 0.63 0.70 2.50
C PRO A 77 0.14 1.78 3.47
N ILE A 78 -1.14 2.15 3.38
CA ILE A 78 -1.74 3.19 4.22
C ILE A 78 -2.90 2.69 5.07
N ALA A 79 -3.61 1.64 4.64
CA ALA A 79 -4.83 1.17 5.29
C ALA A 79 -5.16 -0.27 4.90
N ARG A 80 -6.17 -0.82 5.59
CA ARG A 80 -6.86 -2.06 5.18
C ARG A 80 -8.36 -1.82 5.07
N GLY A 81 -9.07 -2.67 4.33
CA GLY A 81 -10.52 -2.52 4.23
C GLY A 81 -11.25 -3.70 3.60
N HIS A 82 -12.57 -3.76 3.79
CA HIS A 82 -13.40 -4.77 3.16
C HIS A 82 -14.05 -4.23 1.88
N ILE A 83 -14.08 -5.06 0.85
CA ILE A 83 -14.85 -4.76 -0.35
C ILE A 83 -16.34 -4.84 -0.06
N ILE A 84 -17.08 -3.86 -0.54
CA ILE A 84 -18.54 -3.82 -0.53
C ILE A 84 -19.03 -3.48 -1.93
N SER A 85 -20.26 -3.85 -2.26
CA SER A 85 -20.90 -3.40 -3.50
C SER A 85 -21.97 -2.37 -3.17
N ALA A 86 -21.89 -1.20 -3.80
CA ALA A 86 -22.86 -0.14 -3.65
C ALA A 86 -23.11 0.55 -5.00
N GLY A 87 -24.37 0.74 -5.37
CA GLY A 87 -24.74 1.45 -6.60
C GLY A 87 -24.16 0.83 -7.88
N GLY A 88 -23.98 -0.50 -7.92
CA GLY A 88 -23.37 -1.21 -9.06
C GLY A 88 -21.86 -1.01 -9.20
N LYS A 89 -21.20 -0.44 -8.19
CA LYS A 89 -19.75 -0.27 -8.13
C LYS A 89 -19.15 -1.04 -6.95
N TYR A 90 -17.88 -1.38 -7.06
CA TYR A 90 -17.09 -1.82 -5.92
C TYR A 90 -16.69 -0.61 -5.08
N CYS A 91 -16.82 -0.73 -3.78
CA CYS A 91 -16.36 0.24 -2.80
C CYS A 91 -15.52 -0.48 -1.74
N VAL A 92 -14.74 0.28 -0.99
CA VAL A 92 -13.92 -0.26 0.09
C VAL A 92 -14.24 0.50 1.37
N ARG A 93 -14.56 -0.24 2.43
CA ARG A 93 -14.73 0.32 3.77
C ARG A 93 -13.46 0.09 4.56
N ILE A 94 -12.82 1.19 4.96
CA ILE A 94 -11.62 1.17 5.80
C ILE A 94 -11.93 0.55 7.16
N VAL A 95 -10.98 -0.23 7.70
CA VAL A 95 -11.04 -0.85 9.04
C VAL A 95 -9.82 -0.48 9.88
#